data_AF-A0A3M1NVQ4-F1
#
_entry.id   AF-A0A3M1NVQ4-F1
#
_cell.length_a   1.000
_cell.length_b   1.000
_cell.length_c   1.000
_cell.angle_alpha   90.00
_cell.angle_beta   90.00
_cell.angle_gamma   90.00
#
_symmetry.space_group_name_H-M   'P 1'
#
loop_
_entity.id
_entity.type
_entity.pdbx_description
1 polymer ?
#
loop_
_entity_poly.entity_id
_entity_poly.type
_entity_poly.pdbx_seq_one_letter_code
_entity_poly.pdbx_strand_id
1 'polypeptide(L)'
;MESYSTTIRKIFLLCFLISTAMYGGDVFWNNPSGGNWSDGTNWDTGLAPQPGDNVFITLDGTYTITLDVNMDVNSLALGAATGTQTLAATSRTLNATIGMTINANGVLQLDNSNTVNAGITSTGTIYIRGQGNTMNGALTLQTGSLMLLDASVSHSIITFNNTVNNSGTIRLEDNVVNSRICRISTGASGVVNNLAGGTVISTGTVGSR
;
A
#
# COMPACT_ATOMS: atom_id res chain seq x y z
N MET A 1 -25.47 -23.86 69.52
CA MET A 1 -24.29 -24.50 68.91
C MET A 1 -24.63 -24.74 67.46
N GLU A 2 -24.16 -23.82 66.62
CA GLU A 2 -24.43 -23.73 65.19
C GLU A 2 -23.74 -24.87 64.45
N SER A 3 -24.47 -25.61 63.63
CA SER A 3 -23.90 -26.56 62.67
C SER A 3 -24.00 -25.95 61.29
N TYR A 4 -22.84 -25.57 60.74
CA TYR A 4 -22.69 -24.84 59.49
C TYR A 4 -22.98 -25.73 58.27
N SER A 5 -23.83 -25.20 57.39
CA SER A 5 -24.24 -25.73 56.09
C SER A 5 -23.04 -25.99 55.16
N THR A 6 -22.80 -27.26 54.82
CA THR A 6 -21.89 -27.68 53.75
C THR A 6 -22.55 -27.49 52.39
N THR A 7 -22.46 -26.28 51.84
CA THR A 7 -22.80 -26.03 50.42
C THR A 7 -21.60 -26.37 49.55
N ILE A 8 -21.76 -27.42 48.75
CA ILE A 8 -20.77 -27.94 47.79
C ILE A 8 -20.44 -26.85 46.75
N ARG A 9 -19.15 -26.48 46.73
CA ARG A 9 -18.46 -25.64 45.74
C ARG A 9 -18.70 -26.18 44.33
N LYS A 10 -19.67 -25.62 43.60
CA LYS A 10 -19.70 -25.71 42.14
C LYS A 10 -18.78 -24.62 41.60
N ILE A 11 -17.54 -25.03 41.29
CA ILE A 11 -16.57 -24.25 40.53
C ILE A 11 -17.23 -23.87 39.19
N PHE A 12 -17.57 -22.59 39.06
CA PHE A 12 -17.91 -21.98 37.78
C PHE A 12 -16.58 -21.61 37.12
N LEU A 13 -16.04 -22.49 36.28
CA LEU A 13 -14.91 -22.15 35.42
C LEU A 13 -15.46 -21.33 34.25
N LEU A 14 -15.64 -20.03 34.47
CA LEU A 14 -15.93 -19.07 33.42
C LEU A 14 -14.61 -18.78 32.70
N CYS A 15 -14.34 -19.52 31.61
CA CYS A 15 -13.25 -19.20 30.70
C CYS A 15 -13.60 -17.88 30.00
N PHE A 16 -13.07 -16.77 30.51
CA PHE A 16 -13.12 -15.48 29.83
C PHE A 16 -12.20 -15.59 28.61
N LEU A 17 -12.77 -15.96 27.46
CA LEU A 17 -12.20 -15.56 26.17
C LEU A 17 -12.30 -14.03 26.15
N ILE A 18 -11.29 -13.36 26.68
CA ILE A 18 -11.04 -11.96 26.37
C ILE A 18 -10.66 -11.99 24.89
N SER A 19 -11.67 -11.85 24.02
CA SER A 19 -11.43 -11.34 22.69
C SER A 19 -10.79 -9.99 22.92
N THR A 20 -9.47 -9.91 22.82
CA THR A 20 -8.82 -8.63 22.69
C THR A 20 -9.42 -8.06 21.41
N ALA A 21 -10.35 -7.11 21.54
CA ALA A 21 -10.60 -6.19 20.46
C ALA A 21 -9.21 -5.72 20.04
N MET A 22 -8.81 -6.11 18.82
CA MET A 22 -7.54 -5.73 18.23
C MET A 22 -7.62 -4.22 18.07
N TYR A 23 -7.24 -3.49 19.11
CA TYR A 23 -7.22 -2.05 19.04
C TYR A 23 -5.98 -1.73 18.23
N GLY A 24 -6.21 -1.45 16.96
CA GLY A 24 -5.17 -0.96 16.07
C GLY A 24 -4.42 0.18 16.73
N GLY A 25 -3.10 0.03 16.86
CA GLY A 25 -2.22 1.06 17.36
C GLY A 25 -1.61 1.87 16.23
N ASP A 26 -0.97 2.97 16.59
CA ASP A 26 -0.08 3.67 15.68
C ASP A 26 1.29 2.99 15.71
N VAL A 27 1.82 2.61 14.55
CA VAL A 27 3.09 1.89 14.40
C VAL A 27 3.97 2.63 13.40
N PHE A 28 5.19 2.98 13.82
CA PHE A 28 6.10 3.83 13.08
C PHE A 28 7.34 3.08 12.63
N TRP A 29 7.69 3.21 11.35
CA TRP A 29 8.96 2.70 10.86
C TRP A 29 10.12 3.46 11.51
N ASN A 30 11.11 2.74 12.04
CA ASN A 30 12.21 3.34 12.80
C ASN A 30 13.62 3.03 12.24
N ASN A 31 13.73 2.26 11.14
CA ASN A 31 15.02 1.87 10.57
C ASN A 31 15.39 2.71 9.32
N PRO A 32 16.30 3.69 9.43
CA PRO A 32 16.66 4.57 8.31
C PRO A 32 17.47 3.88 7.20
N SER A 33 17.88 2.62 7.40
CA SER A 33 18.61 1.83 6.40
C SER A 33 17.68 1.01 5.50
N GLY A 34 16.37 0.98 5.80
CA GLY A 34 15.42 0.10 5.14
C GLY A 34 15.52 -1.34 5.64
N GLY A 35 14.68 -2.23 5.10
CA GLY A 35 14.59 -3.61 5.58
C GLY A 35 13.29 -4.29 5.21
N ASN A 36 13.06 -5.46 5.79
CA ASN A 36 11.82 -6.20 5.61
C ASN A 36 10.72 -5.63 6.50
N TRP A 37 9.51 -5.56 5.97
CA TRP A 37 8.31 -5.16 6.71
C TRP A 37 8.06 -6.08 7.91
N SER A 38 8.26 -7.39 7.73
CA SER A 38 7.96 -8.39 8.77
C SER A 38 8.92 -8.38 9.97
N ASP A 39 10.05 -7.70 9.88
CA ASP A 39 11.02 -7.61 10.97
C ASP A 39 10.58 -6.53 11.97
N GLY A 40 10.08 -6.99 13.12
CA GLY A 40 9.59 -6.13 14.20
C GLY A 40 10.64 -5.14 14.75
N THR A 41 11.93 -5.43 14.59
CA THR A 41 12.99 -4.52 15.04
C THR A 41 13.09 -3.25 14.21
N ASN A 42 12.47 -3.23 13.02
CA ASN A 42 12.35 -2.05 12.16
C ASN A 42 11.18 -1.12 12.52
N TRP A 43 10.42 -1.46 13.57
CA TRP A 43 9.26 -0.71 14.03
C TRP A 43 9.45 -0.25 15.48
N ASP A 44 8.90 0.91 15.81
CA ASP A 44 9.04 1.54 17.12
C ASP A 44 8.44 0.73 18.28
N THR A 45 7.40 -0.07 18.01
CA THR A 45 6.78 -0.99 18.96
C THR A 45 7.62 -2.25 19.21
N GLY A 46 8.67 -2.49 18.41
CA GLY A 46 9.42 -3.75 18.39
C GLY A 46 8.67 -4.92 17.73
N LEU A 47 7.50 -4.66 17.15
CA LEU A 47 6.65 -5.63 16.46
C LEU A 47 6.27 -5.10 15.08
N ALA A 48 6.20 -5.99 14.08
CA ALA A 48 5.66 -5.62 12.78
C ALA A 48 4.16 -5.28 12.91
N PRO A 49 3.63 -4.38 12.05
CA PRO A 49 2.23 -4.02 12.04
C PRO A 49 1.31 -5.24 12.01
N GLN A 50 0.22 -5.15 12.77
CA GLN A 50 -0.84 -6.13 12.87
C GLN A 50 -2.12 -5.61 12.19
N PRO A 51 -3.09 -6.49 11.92
CA PRO A 51 -4.39 -6.09 11.40
C PRO A 51 -5.03 -4.96 12.23
N GLY A 52 -5.45 -3.90 11.54
CA GLY A 52 -6.07 -2.74 12.19
C GLY A 52 -5.11 -1.64 12.63
N ASP A 53 -3.78 -1.82 12.56
CA ASP A 53 -2.83 -0.75 12.91
C ASP A 53 -2.87 0.42 11.91
N ASN A 54 -2.56 1.62 12.38
CA ASN A 54 -2.22 2.78 11.53
C ASN A 54 -0.70 2.80 11.34
N VAL A 55 -0.26 2.68 10.09
CA VAL A 55 1.16 2.56 9.78
C VAL A 55 1.73 3.87 9.28
N PHE A 56 2.85 4.29 9.84
CA PHE A 56 3.55 5.52 9.48
C PHE A 56 4.97 5.21 9.01
N ILE A 57 5.22 5.40 7.72
CA ILE A 57 6.55 5.35 7.10
C ILE A 57 6.95 6.79 6.80
N THR A 58 7.25 7.52 7.87
CA THR A 58 7.51 8.97 7.85
C THR A 58 8.82 9.34 8.54
N LEU A 59 9.73 8.37 8.71
CA LEU A 59 11.10 8.61 9.17
C LEU A 59 11.90 9.25 8.03
N ASP A 60 12.52 10.40 8.30
CA ASP A 60 13.39 11.07 7.32
C ASP A 60 14.56 10.16 6.92
N GLY A 61 14.86 10.14 5.62
CA GLY A 61 15.91 9.29 5.07
C GLY A 61 15.62 8.81 3.67
N THR A 62 16.59 8.14 3.03
CA THR A 62 16.38 7.49 1.74
C THR A 62 16.54 6.00 1.94
N TYR A 63 15.44 5.25 1.88
CA TYR A 63 15.44 3.83 2.15
C TYR A 63 14.29 3.10 1.46
N THR A 64 14.45 1.78 1.37
CA THR A 64 13.45 0.88 0.83
C THR A 64 12.99 -0.10 1.91
N ILE A 65 11.67 -0.16 2.10
CA ILE A 65 10.98 -1.19 2.85
C ILE A 65 10.48 -2.23 1.86
N THR A 66 10.89 -3.48 2.06
CA THR A 66 10.35 -4.61 1.30
C THR A 66 9.11 -5.13 2.01
N LEU A 67 7.94 -5.01 1.36
CA LEU A 67 6.74 -5.73 1.79
C LEU A 67 6.92 -7.21 1.45
N ASP A 68 7.37 -7.99 2.42
CA ASP A 68 7.70 -9.40 2.25
C ASP A 68 6.54 -10.34 2.65
N VAL A 69 5.48 -9.80 3.24
CA VAL A 69 4.26 -10.48 3.66
C VAL A 69 3.01 -9.81 3.08
N ASN A 70 1.92 -10.55 2.94
CA ASN A 70 0.61 -9.91 2.73
C ASN A 70 0.19 -9.22 4.02
N MET A 71 -0.45 -8.06 3.92
CA MET A 71 -0.72 -7.25 5.10
C MET A 71 -2.11 -6.62 5.08
N ASP A 72 -2.77 -6.65 6.23
CA ASP A 72 -4.00 -5.94 6.53
C ASP A 72 -3.66 -4.83 7.52
N VAL A 73 -3.95 -3.57 7.19
CA VAL A 73 -3.81 -2.43 8.10
C VAL A 73 -5.09 -1.60 8.11
N ASN A 74 -5.24 -0.73 9.10
CA ASN A 74 -6.30 0.27 9.08
C ASN A 74 -5.95 1.41 8.12
N SER A 75 -4.75 1.98 8.23
CA SER A 75 -4.28 3.04 7.34
C SER A 75 -2.77 2.98 7.12
N LEU A 76 -2.27 3.64 6.07
CA LEU A 76 -0.84 3.76 5.80
C LEU A 76 -0.47 5.15 5.28
N ALA A 77 0.46 5.82 5.94
CA ALA A 77 1.09 7.06 5.46
C ALA A 77 2.53 6.77 5.02
N LEU A 78 2.86 7.12 3.78
CA LEU A 78 4.16 6.86 3.17
C LEU A 78 4.81 8.17 2.70
N GLY A 79 6.01 8.45 3.17
CA GLY A 79 6.80 9.62 2.80
C GLY A 79 6.92 10.62 3.95
N ALA A 80 8.17 10.98 4.25
CA ALA A 80 8.56 11.92 5.28
C ALA A 80 8.77 13.34 4.72
N ALA A 81 9.32 14.25 5.52
CA ALA A 81 9.63 15.61 5.11
C ALA A 81 10.82 15.68 4.15
N THR A 82 11.79 14.77 4.32
CA THR A 82 13.01 14.71 3.50
C THR A 82 13.40 13.29 3.11
N GLY A 83 14.22 13.19 2.07
CA GLY A 83 14.68 11.92 1.52
C GLY A 83 13.62 11.26 0.64
N THR A 84 13.62 9.92 0.59
CA THR A 84 12.68 9.14 -0.21
C THR A 84 12.40 7.81 0.46
N GLN A 85 11.16 7.61 0.89
CA GLN A 85 10.70 6.39 1.55
C GLN A 85 9.98 5.52 0.53
N THR A 86 10.60 4.41 0.15
CA THR A 86 10.03 3.47 -0.81
C THR A 86 9.41 2.29 -0.10
N LEU A 87 8.13 2.01 -0.36
CA LEU A 87 7.50 0.74 -0.03
C LEU A 87 7.44 -0.10 -1.30
N ALA A 88 8.26 -1.15 -1.37
CA ALA A 88 8.37 -2.03 -2.53
C ALA A 88 7.67 -3.37 -2.28
N ALA A 89 6.82 -3.77 -3.22
CA ALA A 89 6.06 -5.02 -3.15
C ALA A 89 6.26 -5.87 -4.41
N THR A 90 6.41 -7.18 -4.22
CA THR A 90 6.46 -8.15 -5.32
C THR A 90 5.56 -9.34 -5.01
N SER A 91 4.51 -9.53 -5.81
CA SER A 91 3.51 -10.59 -5.60
C SER A 91 2.89 -10.54 -4.20
N ARG A 92 2.43 -9.36 -3.79
CA ARG A 92 1.81 -9.13 -2.48
C ARG A 92 0.43 -8.53 -2.55
N THR A 93 -0.35 -8.82 -1.51
CA THR A 93 -1.62 -8.16 -1.24
C THR A 93 -1.44 -7.20 -0.07
N LEU A 94 -1.82 -5.95 -0.26
CA LEU A 94 -1.88 -4.92 0.76
C LEU A 94 -3.32 -4.40 0.89
N ASN A 95 -3.90 -4.55 2.07
CA ASN A 95 -5.22 -4.02 2.40
C ASN A 95 -5.06 -2.87 3.38
N ALA A 96 -5.69 -1.73 3.12
CA ALA A 96 -5.79 -0.62 4.06
C ALA A 96 -7.24 -0.14 4.15
N THR A 97 -7.88 -0.44 5.29
CA THR A 97 -9.33 -0.30 5.48
C THR A 97 -9.83 1.13 5.26
N ILE A 98 -9.15 2.11 5.85
CA ILE A 98 -9.46 3.54 5.70
C ILE A 98 -8.77 4.11 4.46
N GLY A 99 -7.58 3.62 4.14
CA GLY A 99 -6.84 3.97 2.93
C GLY A 99 -5.38 4.27 3.16
N MET A 100 -4.75 4.80 2.11
CA MET A 100 -3.33 5.14 2.08
C MET A 100 -3.13 6.59 1.65
N THR A 101 -2.15 7.24 2.25
CA THR A 101 -1.61 8.52 1.78
C THR A 101 -0.17 8.33 1.33
N ILE A 102 0.15 8.76 0.11
CA ILE A 102 1.51 8.80 -0.41
C ILE A 102 1.92 10.27 -0.48
N ASN A 103 2.71 10.71 0.49
CA ASN A 103 3.24 12.07 0.57
C ASN A 103 4.30 12.31 -0.51
N ALA A 104 4.69 13.56 -0.73
CA ALA A 104 5.59 13.97 -1.83
C ALA A 104 6.89 13.15 -1.95
N ASN A 105 7.48 12.73 -0.83
CA ASN A 105 8.71 11.93 -0.78
C ASN A 105 8.45 10.40 -0.68
N GLY A 106 7.19 9.99 -0.67
CA GLY A 106 6.79 8.59 -0.65
C GLY A 106 6.78 7.97 -2.05
N VAL A 107 7.26 6.72 -2.13
CA VAL A 107 7.23 5.92 -3.36
C VAL A 107 6.57 4.58 -3.09
N LEU A 108 5.37 4.36 -3.62
CA LEU A 108 4.79 3.01 -3.67
C LEU A 108 5.28 2.31 -4.93
N GLN A 109 6.11 1.29 -4.78
CA GLN A 109 6.64 0.50 -5.88
C GLN A 109 5.95 -0.86 -5.95
N LEU A 110 5.30 -1.15 -7.07
CA LEU A 110 4.62 -2.42 -7.32
C LEU A 110 5.28 -3.16 -8.49
N ASP A 111 5.87 -4.30 -8.18
CA ASP A 111 6.57 -5.15 -9.14
C ASP A 111 5.86 -6.51 -9.27
N ASN A 112 5.16 -6.77 -10.37
CA ASN A 112 4.47 -8.03 -10.67
C ASN A 112 3.41 -8.51 -9.65
N SER A 113 2.20 -8.78 -10.14
CA SER A 113 1.16 -9.54 -9.43
C SER A 113 0.77 -8.98 -8.05
N ASN A 114 0.87 -7.67 -7.84
CA ASN A 114 0.43 -7.05 -6.59
C ASN A 114 -1.07 -6.74 -6.60
N THR A 115 -1.70 -6.81 -5.45
CA THR A 115 -3.09 -6.36 -5.24
C THR A 115 -3.12 -5.33 -4.12
N VAL A 116 -3.59 -4.12 -4.40
CA VAL A 116 -3.78 -3.07 -3.40
C VAL A 116 -5.27 -2.80 -3.22
N ASN A 117 -5.77 -3.08 -2.02
CA ASN A 117 -7.15 -2.90 -1.61
C ASN A 117 -7.24 -1.71 -0.65
N ALA A 118 -7.08 -0.51 -1.20
CA ALA A 118 -7.10 0.73 -0.45
C ALA A 118 -7.55 1.90 -1.32
N GLY A 119 -8.29 2.84 -0.74
CA GLY A 119 -8.38 4.18 -1.31
C GLY A 119 -7.02 4.87 -1.18
N ILE A 120 -6.49 5.45 -2.24
CA ILE A 120 -5.15 6.09 -2.23
C ILE A 120 -5.31 7.56 -2.58
N THR A 121 -4.73 8.44 -1.75
CA THR A 121 -4.47 9.83 -2.11
C THR A 121 -2.97 10.04 -2.21
N SER A 122 -2.47 10.51 -3.36
CA SER A 122 -1.05 10.70 -3.61
C SER A 122 -0.74 12.17 -3.87
N THR A 123 0.41 12.61 -3.35
CA THR A 123 1.23 13.73 -3.83
C THR A 123 2.63 13.27 -4.22
N GLY A 124 3.00 12.02 -3.91
CA GLY A 124 4.27 11.40 -4.25
C GLY A 124 4.21 10.52 -5.49
N THR A 125 5.01 9.46 -5.48
CA THR A 125 5.20 8.59 -6.65
C THR A 125 4.54 7.23 -6.46
N ILE A 126 3.86 6.77 -7.50
CA ILE A 126 3.43 5.38 -7.65
C ILE A 126 4.21 4.81 -8.84
N TYR A 127 5.09 3.85 -8.57
CA TYR A 127 5.99 3.26 -9.56
C TYR A 127 5.57 1.83 -9.86
N ILE A 128 5.17 1.58 -11.11
CA ILE A 128 4.61 0.30 -11.55
C ILE A 128 5.57 -0.36 -12.54
N ARG A 129 5.94 -1.59 -12.23
CA ARG A 129 6.65 -2.50 -13.14
C ARG A 129 6.00 -3.88 -13.11
N GLY A 130 6.31 -4.68 -14.12
CA GLY A 130 5.72 -5.99 -14.26
C GLY A 130 4.24 -5.96 -14.64
N GLN A 131 3.63 -7.12 -14.63
CA GLN A 131 2.24 -7.30 -15.03
C GLN A 131 1.41 -7.94 -13.93
N GLY A 132 0.08 -7.85 -14.05
CA GLY A 132 -0.86 -8.41 -13.07
C GLY A 132 -1.02 -7.57 -11.81
N ASN A 133 -0.49 -6.35 -11.78
CA ASN A 133 -0.77 -5.44 -10.69
C ASN A 133 -2.24 -4.98 -10.75
N THR A 134 -2.89 -4.85 -9.60
CA THR A 134 -4.29 -4.44 -9.47
C THR A 134 -4.47 -3.47 -8.31
N MET A 135 -5.23 -2.39 -8.52
CA MET A 135 -5.72 -1.50 -7.47
C MET A 135 -7.25 -1.52 -7.45
N ASN A 136 -7.82 -1.88 -6.30
CA ASN A 136 -9.25 -2.07 -6.14
C ASN A 136 -9.97 -0.90 -5.46
N GLY A 137 -9.26 -0.05 -4.73
CA GLY A 137 -9.82 1.19 -4.19
C GLY A 137 -9.68 2.37 -5.15
N ALA A 138 -10.39 3.45 -4.84
CA ALA A 138 -10.30 4.68 -5.61
C ALA A 138 -8.89 5.29 -5.49
N LEU A 139 -8.38 5.88 -6.56
CA LEU A 139 -7.08 6.54 -6.59
C LEU A 139 -7.25 8.02 -6.92
N THR A 140 -6.66 8.89 -6.11
CA THR A 140 -6.57 10.32 -6.38
C THR A 140 -5.11 10.72 -6.49
N LEU A 141 -4.66 11.08 -7.69
CA LEU A 141 -3.36 11.66 -7.95
C LEU A 141 -3.50 13.18 -7.86
N GLN A 142 -3.03 13.80 -6.78
CA GLN A 142 -3.05 15.25 -6.64
C GLN A 142 -1.92 15.90 -7.45
N THR A 143 -1.96 17.23 -7.59
CA THR A 143 -0.86 17.99 -8.19
C THR A 143 0.47 17.65 -7.51
N GLY A 144 1.51 17.44 -8.30
CA GLY A 144 2.81 16.94 -7.84
C GLY A 144 2.97 15.42 -7.90
N SER A 145 1.88 14.66 -7.96
CA SER A 145 1.96 13.20 -8.08
C SER A 145 2.57 12.77 -9.41
N LEU A 146 3.32 11.67 -9.35
CA LEU A 146 3.73 10.90 -10.52
C LEU A 146 3.25 9.46 -10.39
N MET A 147 2.40 9.02 -11.31
CA MET A 147 2.21 7.60 -11.59
C MET A 147 3.06 7.25 -12.80
N LEU A 148 4.06 6.39 -12.61
CA LEU A 148 4.95 5.94 -13.67
C LEU A 148 4.75 4.45 -13.92
N LEU A 149 4.35 4.12 -15.15
CA LEU A 149 4.37 2.76 -15.68
C LEU A 149 5.66 2.63 -16.50
N ASP A 150 6.63 1.89 -15.98
CA ASP A 150 7.93 1.69 -16.61
C ASP A 150 8.08 0.27 -17.18
N ALA A 151 8.15 0.18 -18.51
CA ALA A 151 8.39 -1.06 -19.23
C ALA A 151 9.85 -1.25 -19.69
N SER A 152 10.81 -0.58 -19.03
CA SER A 152 12.24 -0.66 -19.32
C SER A 152 12.86 -2.05 -19.12
N VAL A 153 12.26 -2.88 -18.26
CA VAL A 153 12.76 -4.24 -17.92
C VAL A 153 11.74 -5.37 -18.14
N SER A 154 10.45 -5.09 -18.10
CA SER A 154 9.35 -6.03 -18.41
C SER A 154 8.13 -5.28 -18.96
N HIS A 155 7.00 -5.93 -19.20
CA HIS A 155 5.74 -5.19 -19.33
C HIS A 155 5.46 -4.36 -18.06
N SER A 156 4.70 -3.28 -18.18
CA SER A 156 4.16 -2.52 -17.05
C SER A 156 2.65 -2.41 -17.20
N ILE A 157 1.91 -3.26 -16.48
CA ILE A 157 0.47 -3.39 -16.62
C ILE A 157 -0.17 -3.27 -15.23
N ILE A 158 -1.14 -2.36 -15.13
CA ILE A 158 -1.96 -2.13 -13.94
C ILE A 158 -3.44 -2.19 -14.31
N THR A 159 -4.25 -2.86 -13.47
CA THR A 159 -5.71 -2.82 -13.56
C THR A 159 -6.29 -1.98 -12.44
N PHE A 160 -7.14 -1.00 -12.77
CA PHE A 160 -7.95 -0.28 -11.80
C PHE A 160 -9.38 -0.81 -11.80
N ASN A 161 -9.86 -1.27 -10.65
CA ASN A 161 -11.25 -1.72 -10.50
C ASN A 161 -12.16 -0.65 -9.90
N ASN A 162 -11.67 0.59 -9.80
CA ASN A 162 -12.40 1.74 -9.26
C ASN A 162 -11.97 3.03 -9.97
N THR A 163 -12.53 4.16 -9.54
CA THR A 163 -12.26 5.48 -10.11
C THR A 163 -10.83 5.93 -9.81
N VAL A 164 -10.14 6.39 -10.85
CA VAL A 164 -8.88 7.13 -10.80
C VAL A 164 -9.14 8.59 -11.17
N ASN A 165 -8.82 9.51 -10.27
CA ASN A 165 -8.89 10.94 -10.50
C ASN A 165 -7.47 11.51 -10.60
N ASN A 166 -7.08 11.95 -11.79
CA ASN A 166 -5.75 12.47 -12.06
C ASN A 166 -5.74 14.01 -12.16
N SER A 167 -5.09 14.66 -11.19
CA SER A 167 -4.65 16.06 -11.24
C SER A 167 -3.12 16.18 -11.22
N GLY A 168 -2.39 15.06 -11.30
CA GLY A 168 -0.94 14.96 -11.36
C GLY A 168 -0.46 14.51 -12.74
N THR A 169 0.62 13.73 -12.80
CA THR A 169 1.15 13.14 -14.04
C THR A 169 0.97 11.64 -14.04
N ILE A 170 0.33 11.09 -15.06
CA ILE A 170 0.42 9.68 -15.42
C ILE A 170 1.41 9.58 -16.59
N ARG A 171 2.47 8.80 -16.45
CA ARG A 171 3.47 8.58 -17.49
C ARG A 171 3.60 7.10 -17.82
N LEU A 172 3.54 6.81 -19.11
CA LEU A 172 3.78 5.49 -19.68
C LEU A 172 5.10 5.56 -20.44
N GLU A 173 6.12 4.87 -19.92
CA GLU A 173 7.44 4.76 -20.53
C GLU A 173 7.61 3.37 -21.13
N ASP A 174 7.37 3.26 -22.44
CA ASP A 174 7.53 1.99 -23.16
C ASP A 174 8.92 1.88 -23.81
N ASN A 175 9.45 0.66 -23.83
CA ASN A 175 10.65 0.30 -24.56
C ASN A 175 10.28 -0.56 -25.78
N VAL A 176 10.06 0.13 -26.90
CA VAL A 176 9.64 -0.42 -28.21
C VAL A 176 10.58 -1.53 -28.70
N VAL A 177 11.86 -1.50 -28.33
CA VAL A 177 12.87 -2.47 -28.80
C VAL A 177 12.53 -3.89 -28.38
N ASN A 178 11.80 -4.06 -27.26
CA ASN A 178 11.53 -5.36 -26.67
C ASN A 178 10.06 -5.82 -26.80
N SER A 179 9.23 -5.14 -27.61
CA SER A 179 7.78 -5.39 -27.69
C SER A 179 7.09 -5.39 -26.32
N ARG A 180 7.63 -4.62 -25.38
CA ARG A 180 7.03 -4.45 -24.06
C ARG A 180 5.88 -3.45 -24.19
N ILE A 181 5.06 -3.39 -23.16
CA ILE A 181 3.82 -2.61 -23.20
C ILE A 181 3.64 -1.97 -21.83
N CYS A 182 3.34 -0.68 -21.85
CA CYS A 182 2.71 0.02 -20.74
C CYS A 182 1.20 0.02 -20.96
N ARG A 183 0.42 -0.52 -20.03
CA ARG A 183 -1.04 -0.55 -20.16
C ARG A 183 -1.73 -0.27 -18.84
N ILE A 184 -2.69 0.64 -18.90
CA ILE A 184 -3.73 0.81 -17.89
C ILE A 184 -4.96 0.08 -18.40
N SER A 185 -5.45 -0.90 -17.64
CA SER A 185 -6.75 -1.54 -17.84
C SER A 185 -7.72 -1.13 -16.74
N THR A 186 -9.01 -1.19 -17.05
CA THR A 186 -10.08 -0.98 -16.08
C THR A 186 -10.96 -2.22 -15.97
N GLY A 187 -11.36 -2.56 -14.75
CA GLY A 187 -12.46 -3.50 -14.53
C GLY A 187 -13.81 -2.87 -14.88
N ALA A 188 -14.91 -3.60 -14.67
CA ALA A 188 -16.26 -3.14 -15.01
C ALA A 188 -16.65 -1.79 -14.34
N SER A 189 -16.07 -1.50 -13.17
CA SER A 189 -16.30 -0.26 -12.41
C SER A 189 -15.11 0.72 -12.49
N GLY A 190 -14.07 0.41 -13.26
CA GLY A 190 -12.89 1.26 -13.37
C GLY A 190 -13.10 2.41 -14.34
N VAL A 191 -12.83 3.64 -13.88
CA VAL A 191 -12.92 4.87 -14.69
C VAL A 191 -11.67 5.69 -14.44
N VAL A 192 -11.03 6.22 -15.49
CA VAL A 192 -9.87 7.11 -15.36
C VAL A 192 -10.26 8.51 -15.82
N ASN A 193 -10.37 9.43 -14.87
CA ASN A 193 -10.67 10.84 -15.10
C ASN A 193 -9.37 11.64 -15.10
N ASN A 194 -9.09 12.34 -16.20
CA ASN A 194 -8.06 13.36 -16.21
C ASN A 194 -8.70 14.72 -15.87
N LEU A 195 -8.49 15.18 -14.65
CA LEU A 195 -9.03 16.43 -14.13
C LEU A 195 -8.20 17.63 -14.62
N ALA A 196 -8.68 18.85 -14.36
CA ALA A 196 -7.93 20.06 -14.67
C ALA A 196 -6.55 20.04 -13.98
N GLY A 197 -5.49 20.32 -14.75
CA GLY A 197 -4.09 20.24 -14.28
C GLY A 197 -3.48 18.83 -14.37
N GLY A 198 -4.28 17.79 -14.58
CA GLY A 198 -3.80 16.44 -14.84
C GLY A 198 -3.16 16.31 -16.22
N THR A 199 -2.04 15.60 -16.29
CA THR A 199 -1.34 15.28 -17.54
C THR A 199 -1.24 13.77 -17.70
N VAL A 200 -1.45 13.28 -18.92
CA VAL A 200 -1.14 11.90 -19.33
C VAL A 200 -0.08 11.96 -20.42
N ILE A 201 1.05 11.32 -20.19
CA ILE A 201 2.20 11.30 -21.09
C ILE A 201 2.44 9.85 -21.51
N SER A 202 2.54 9.63 -22.82
CA SER A 202 3.06 8.38 -23.36
C SER A 202 4.33 8.69 -24.12
N THR A 203 5.44 8.14 -23.64
CA THR A 203 6.77 8.27 -24.26
C THR A 203 7.20 6.90 -24.76
N GLY A 204 7.33 6.81 -26.09
CA GLY A 204 7.50 5.57 -26.85
C GLY A 204 6.83 5.71 -28.23
N THR A 205 7.08 4.80 -29.16
CA THR A 205 6.34 4.78 -30.44
C THR A 205 4.94 4.22 -30.18
N VAL A 206 3.88 4.98 -30.47
CA VAL A 206 2.49 4.50 -30.42
C VAL A 206 2.29 3.44 -31.51
N GLY A 207 2.67 2.20 -31.22
CA GLY A 207 2.42 1.05 -32.07
C GLY A 207 1.04 0.49 -31.74
N SER A 208 0.05 0.77 -32.58
CA SER A 208 -1.24 0.08 -32.53
C SER A 208 -1.04 -1.41 -32.78
N ARG A 209 -1.35 -2.26 -31.80
CA ARG A 209 -1.72 -3.66 -32.04
C ARG A 209 -2.95 -4.00 -31.23
#